data_AF-A0A8S3IIZ8-F1
#
_entry.id   AF-A0A8S3IIZ8-F1
#
_cell.length_a   1.000
_cell.length_b   1.000
_cell.length_c   1.000
_cell.angle_alpha   90.00
_cell.angle_beta   90.00
_cell.angle_gamma   90.00
#
_symmetry.space_group_name_H-M   'P 1'
#
loop_
_entity.id
_entity.type
_entity.pdbx_description
1 polymer ?
#
loop_
_entity_poly.entity_id
_entity_poly.type
_entity_poly.pdbx_seq_one_letter_code
_entity_poly.pdbx_strand_id
1 'polypeptide(L)'
;LAWHPIHERLFSSGGSDGSIYFWHVGTEKELAGMDDAHEGMIWDMSWHPLGHMLVSGSNDHTTRFWTRNRPGDTVLERSEEGILMHASRLDQMHREELEHERASEEFNMPGLG
;
A
#
# COMPACT_ATOMS: atom_id res chain seq x y z
N LEU A 1 12.10 -1.04 18.91
CA LEU A 1 12.84 -0.15 17.98
C LEU A 1 13.83 -1.01 17.19
N ALA A 2 13.98 -0.81 15.88
CA ALA A 2 14.93 -1.56 15.05
C ALA A 2 15.60 -0.67 13.99
N TRP A 3 16.94 -0.69 13.94
CA TRP A 3 17.72 0.02 12.92
C TRP A 3 17.72 -0.75 11.60
N HIS A 4 17.66 -0.03 10.48
CA HIS A 4 17.77 -0.63 9.18
C HIS A 4 19.20 -1.14 8.94
N PRO A 5 19.40 -2.39 8.48
CA PRO A 5 20.73 -3.02 8.45
C PRO A 5 21.68 -2.42 7.42
N ILE A 6 21.16 -1.74 6.39
CA ILE A 6 21.94 -1.15 5.29
C ILE A 6 21.96 0.39 5.35
N HIS A 7 20.99 1.01 6.03
CA HIS A 7 20.79 2.46 6.00
C HIS A 7 20.95 3.00 7.42
N GLU A 8 22.14 3.54 7.72
CA GLU A 8 22.55 3.92 9.08
C GLU A 8 21.63 4.94 9.77
N ARG A 9 20.90 5.74 8.99
CA ARG A 9 20.03 6.82 9.49
C ARG A 9 18.56 6.43 9.52
N LEU A 10 18.21 5.25 9.04
CA LEU A 10 16.82 4.77 8.97
C LEU A 10 16.57 3.79 10.12
N PHE A 11 15.49 4.01 10.85
CA PHE A 11 15.03 3.08 11.87
C PHE A 11 13.51 3.06 11.96
N SER A 12 12.99 2.00 12.56
CA SER A 12 11.57 1.86 12.85
C SER A 12 11.32 1.79 14.35
N SER A 13 10.13 2.23 14.77
CA SER A 13 9.61 2.06 16.13
C SER A 13 8.22 1.43 16.09
N GLY A 14 7.97 0.50 17.02
CA GLY A 14 6.65 -0.04 17.29
C GLY A 14 6.12 0.53 18.61
N GLY A 15 4.82 0.88 18.63
CA GLY A 15 4.13 1.46 19.78
C GLY A 15 3.35 0.45 20.62
N SER A 16 2.95 0.87 21.82
CA SER A 16 2.06 0.09 22.69
C SER A 16 0.60 0.07 22.19
N ASP A 17 0.24 1.04 21.37
CA ASP A 17 -1.04 1.17 20.67
C ASP A 17 -1.15 0.29 19.43
N GLY A 18 -0.06 -0.37 19.02
CA GLY A 18 -0.03 -1.17 17.79
C GLY A 18 0.48 -0.41 16.57
N SER A 19 0.89 0.86 16.72
CA SER A 19 1.39 1.70 15.64
C SER A 19 2.82 1.34 15.23
N ILE A 20 3.15 1.46 13.94
CA ILE A 20 4.53 1.39 13.42
C ILE A 20 4.89 2.71 12.75
N TYR A 21 6.03 3.28 13.14
CA TYR A 21 6.58 4.48 12.51
C TYR A 21 7.99 4.24 11.96
N PHE A 22 8.31 4.94 10.87
CA PHE A 22 9.62 4.95 10.23
C PHE A 22 10.24 6.33 10.32
N TRP A 23 11.52 6.39 10.64
CA TRP A 23 12.23 7.61 10.99
C TRP A 23 13.53 7.76 10.22
N HIS A 24 13.90 9.00 9.92
CA HIS A 24 15.21 9.34 9.39
C HIS A 24 15.95 10.30 10.33
N VAL A 25 17.17 9.96 10.69
CA VAL A 25 18.02 10.84 11.51
C VAL A 25 18.29 12.14 10.75
N GLY A 26 17.93 13.27 11.35
CA GLY A 26 18.05 14.60 10.76
C GLY A 26 16.77 15.14 10.13
N THR A 27 15.69 14.35 10.13
CA THR A 27 14.33 14.83 9.79
C THR A 27 13.53 15.02 11.08
N GLU A 28 12.81 16.14 11.20
CA GLU A 28 12.02 16.45 12.40
C GLU A 28 10.73 15.62 12.51
N LYS A 29 10.22 15.16 11.38
CA LYS A 29 9.01 14.34 11.29
C LYS A 29 9.35 12.91 10.88
N GLU A 30 8.46 12.00 11.24
CA GLU A 30 8.41 10.64 10.72
C GLU A 30 8.35 10.65 9.19
N LEU A 31 8.98 9.65 8.57
CA LEU A 31 8.90 9.43 7.12
C LEU A 31 7.55 8.82 6.73
N ALA A 32 7.06 7.92 7.57
CA ALA A 32 5.81 7.20 7.38
C ALA A 32 5.33 6.65 8.74
N GLY A 33 4.02 6.60 8.89
CA GLY A 33 3.34 6.05 10.06
C GLY A 33 2.18 5.15 9.64
N MET A 34 1.90 4.15 10.45
CA MET A 34 0.75 3.28 10.31
C MET A 34 0.19 3.00 11.70
N ASP A 35 -0.90 3.68 12.02
CA ASP A 35 -1.48 3.67 13.36
C ASP A 35 -2.15 2.30 13.65
N ASP A 36 -2.81 1.71 12.66
CA ASP A 36 -3.47 0.41 12.78
C ASP A 36 -2.62 -0.76 12.24
N ALA A 37 -1.30 -0.71 12.49
CA ALA A 37 -0.41 -1.78 12.03
C ALA A 37 -0.68 -3.12 12.74
N HIS A 38 -1.07 -3.07 14.01
CA HIS A 38 -1.45 -4.20 14.86
C HIS A 38 -2.60 -3.79 15.79
N GLU A 39 -3.37 -4.75 16.30
CA GLU A 39 -4.46 -4.47 17.26
C GLU A 39 -3.98 -4.40 18.72
N GLY A 40 -2.68 -4.60 18.94
CA GLY A 40 -2.07 -4.61 20.26
C GLY A 40 -0.59 -4.25 20.24
N MET A 41 -0.02 -4.14 21.45
CA MET A 41 1.36 -3.73 21.70
C MET A 41 2.36 -4.49 20.84
N ILE A 42 3.25 -3.76 20.17
CA ILE A 42 4.36 -4.36 19.42
C ILE A 42 5.53 -4.58 20.38
N TRP A 43 5.88 -5.84 20.61
CA TRP A 43 6.95 -6.22 21.53
C TRP A 43 8.32 -6.21 20.87
N ASP A 44 8.38 -6.69 19.62
CA ASP A 44 9.64 -6.87 18.93
C ASP A 44 9.52 -6.59 17.43
N MET A 45 10.64 -6.20 16.83
CA MET A 45 10.74 -5.90 15.42
C MET A 45 12.12 -6.26 14.89
N SER A 46 12.16 -6.88 13.71
CA SER A 46 13.42 -7.28 13.08
C SER A 46 13.39 -7.05 11.58
N TRP A 47 14.43 -6.38 11.07
CA TRP A 47 14.65 -6.19 9.64
C TRP A 47 15.27 -7.46 9.05
N HIS A 48 14.82 -7.85 7.87
CA HIS A 48 15.55 -8.82 7.07
C HIS A 48 16.95 -8.27 6.76
N PRO A 49 18.03 -9.07 6.76
CA PRO A 49 19.40 -8.58 6.54
C PRO A 49 19.60 -7.79 5.24
N LEU A 50 18.83 -8.12 4.20
CA LEU A 50 18.81 -7.38 2.92
C LEU A 50 17.98 -6.07 2.97
N GLY A 51 17.33 -5.72 4.08
CA GLY A 51 16.61 -4.45 4.27
C GLY A 51 15.27 -4.29 3.55
N HIS A 52 14.82 -5.25 2.73
CA HIS A 52 13.59 -5.12 1.94
C HIS A 52 12.31 -5.54 2.68
N MET A 53 12.44 -6.10 3.89
CA MET A 53 11.32 -6.57 4.71
C MET A 53 11.55 -6.28 6.20
N LEU A 54 10.46 -5.98 6.89
CA LEU A 54 10.39 -5.83 8.35
C LEU A 54 9.38 -6.85 8.90
N VAL A 55 9.72 -7.47 10.03
CA VAL A 55 8.82 -8.34 10.79
C VAL A 55 8.49 -7.66 12.11
N SER A 56 7.22 -7.71 12.52
CA SER A 56 6.76 -7.25 13.84
C SER A 56 6.00 -8.36 14.57
N GLY A 57 6.30 -8.53 15.86
CA GLY A 57 5.58 -9.43 16.76
C GLY A 57 4.77 -8.63 17.78
N SER A 58 3.46 -8.91 17.87
CA SER A 58 2.53 -8.16 18.70
C SER A 58 1.81 -9.02 19.74
N ASN A 59 1.29 -8.34 20.77
CA ASN A 59 0.39 -8.90 21.77
C ASN A 59 -0.97 -9.32 21.21
N ASP A 60 -1.31 -8.94 19.98
CA ASP A 60 -2.53 -9.39 19.28
C ASP A 60 -2.47 -10.86 18.80
N HIS A 61 -1.46 -11.60 19.24
CA HIS A 61 -1.17 -12.99 18.87
C HIS A 61 -0.84 -13.17 17.39
N THR A 62 -0.48 -12.10 16.68
CA THR A 62 -0.04 -12.15 15.29
C THR A 62 1.41 -11.71 15.14
N THR A 63 2.02 -12.21 14.06
CA THR A 63 3.28 -11.71 13.52
C THR A 63 3.01 -11.25 12.10
N ARG A 64 3.37 -10.01 11.77
CA ARG A 64 3.13 -9.43 10.45
C ARG A 64 4.45 -9.16 9.72
N PHE A 65 4.38 -9.26 8.40
CA PHE A 65 5.48 -8.98 7.49
C PHE A 65 5.15 -7.75 6.67
N TRP A 66 6.12 -6.84 6.57
CA TRP A 66 5.98 -5.57 5.88
C TRP A 66 7.03 -5.48 4.78
N THR A 67 6.63 -4.99 3.62
CA THR A 67 7.54 -4.71 2.51
C THR A 67 7.24 -3.32 1.95
N ARG A 68 8.13 -2.83 1.08
CA ARG A 68 7.92 -1.57 0.39
C ARG A 68 6.74 -1.69 -0.58
N ASN A 69 5.95 -0.62 -0.70
CA ASN A 69 4.96 -0.47 -1.76
C ASN A 69 5.58 -0.74 -3.13
N ARG A 70 4.85 -1.44 -4.00
CA ARG A 70 5.28 -1.56 -5.38
C ARG A 70 5.14 -0.21 -6.08
N PRO A 71 5.94 0.08 -7.12
CA PRO A 71 5.69 1.23 -7.95
C PRO A 71 4.26 1.18 -8.50
N GLY A 72 3.43 2.17 -8.19
CA GLY A 72 2.01 2.20 -8.54
C GLY A 72 1.07 1.97 -7.36
N ASP A 73 1.49 1.23 -6.32
CA ASP A 73 0.68 0.98 -5.13
C ASP A 73 0.57 2.28 -4.31
N THR A 74 -0.59 2.93 -4.36
CA THR A 74 -0.91 4.00 -3.42
C THR A 74 -1.48 3.40 -2.13
N VAL A 75 -1.24 4.04 -0.98
CA VAL A 75 -1.74 3.58 0.34
C VAL A 75 -3.25 3.35 0.32
N LEU A 76 -3.97 4.10 -0.52
CA LEU A 76 -5.40 3.99 -0.74
C LEU A 76 -5.82 2.63 -1.32
N GLU A 77 -5.01 1.95 -2.15
CA GLU A 77 -5.41 0.67 -2.76
C GLU A 77 -5.64 -0.45 -1.73
N ARG A 78 -5.04 -0.33 -0.52
CA ARG A 78 -5.32 -1.25 0.59
C ARG A 78 -6.51 -0.84 1.45
N SER A 79 -7.09 0.36 1.26
CA SER A 79 -8.32 0.77 1.93
C SER A 79 -9.54 0.33 1.12
N GLU A 80 -10.69 0.19 1.80
CA GLU A 80 -11.98 -0.10 1.12
C GLU A 80 -12.29 0.93 0.03
N GLU A 81 -11.90 2.19 0.24
CA GLU A 81 -12.05 3.26 -0.73
C GLU A 81 -11.20 3.06 -2.00
N GLY A 82 -9.97 2.55 -1.88
CA GLY A 82 -9.16 2.25 -3.07
C GLY A 82 -9.60 1.00 -3.80
N ILE A 83 -10.12 -0.01 -3.09
CA ILE A 83 -10.75 -1.18 -3.71
C ILE A 83 -11.96 -0.73 -4.55
N LEU A 84 -12.81 0.13 -3.99
CA LEU A 84 -13.98 0.67 -4.68
C LEU A 84 -13.59 1.60 -5.85
N MET A 85 -12.56 2.43 -5.69
CA MET A 85 -12.04 3.28 -6.76
C MET A 85 -11.54 2.44 -7.94
N HIS A 86 -10.79 1.36 -7.68
CA HIS A 86 -10.29 0.48 -8.72
C HIS A 86 -11.42 -0.26 -9.45
N ALA A 87 -12.40 -0.78 -8.70
CA ALA A 87 -13.60 -1.39 -9.29
C ALA A 87 -14.36 -0.40 -10.19
N SER A 88 -14.54 0.85 -9.73
CA SER A 88 -15.18 1.90 -10.54
C SER A 88 -14.39 2.26 -11.79
N ARG A 89 -13.05 2.21 -11.74
CA ARG A 89 -12.19 2.49 -12.89
C ARG A 89 -12.28 1.39 -13.96
N LEU A 90 -12.35 0.13 -13.54
CA LEU A 90 -12.55 -1.01 -14.44
C LEU A 90 -13.93 -0.97 -15.10
N ASP A 91 -14.98 -0.65 -14.34
CA ASP A 91 -16.33 -0.49 -14.88
C ASP A 91 -16.41 0.64 -15.91
N GLN A 92 -15.70 1.74 -15.66
CA GLN A 92 -15.64 2.86 -16.60
C GLN A 92 -14.90 2.47 -17.88
N MET A 93 -13.74 1.80 -17.77
CA MET A 93 -13.00 1.33 -18.95
C MET A 93 -13.82 0.36 -19.79
N HIS A 94 -14.51 -0.60 -19.15
CA HIS A 94 -15.37 -1.54 -19.87
C HIS A 94 -16.53 -0.84 -20.58
N ARG A 95 -17.10 0.21 -19.97
CA ARG A 95 -18.13 1.04 -20.60
C ARG A 95 -17.60 1.81 -21.81
N GLU A 96 -16.43 2.42 -21.69
CA GLU A 96 -15.77 3.16 -22.78
C GLU A 96 -15.41 2.24 -23.94
N GLU A 97 -14.97 1.01 -23.68
CA GLU A 97 -14.72 -0.01 -24.70
C GLU A 97 -16.01 -0.39 -25.46
N LEU A 98 -17.12 -0.62 -24.74
CA LEU A 98 -18.41 -0.93 -25.36
C LEU A 98 -18.96 0.25 -26.19
N GLU A 99 -18.76 1.48 -25.72
CA GLU A 99 -19.15 2.69 -26.46
C GLU A 99 -18.31 2.86 -27.72
N HIS A 100 -17.01 2.60 -27.64
CA HIS A 100 -16.12 2.63 -28.81
C HIS A 100 -16.47 1.53 -29.81
N GLU A 101 -16.78 0.32 -29.36
CA GLU A 101 -17.22 -0.80 -30.22
C GLU A 101 -18.54 -0.46 -30.94
N ARG A 102 -19.56 0.02 -30.22
CA ARG A 102 -20.83 0.45 -30.83
C ARG A 102 -20.66 1.59 -31.82
N ALA A 103 -19.83 2.59 -31.50
CA ALA A 103 -19.55 3.68 -32.41
C ALA A 103 -18.84 3.20 -33.69
N SER A 104 -17.98 2.18 -33.58
CA SER A 104 -17.32 1.56 -34.74
C SER A 104 -18.28 0.73 -35.61
N GLU A 105 -19.28 0.07 -35.01
CA GLU A 105 -20.33 -0.66 -35.72
C GLU A 105 -21.29 0.30 -36.44
N GLU A 106 -21.66 1.42 -35.82
CA GLU A 106 -22.51 2.45 -36.43
C GLU A 106 -21.86 3.08 -37.66
N PHE A 107 -20.55 3.33 -37.62
CA PHE A 107 -19.81 3.90 -38.75
C PHE A 107 -19.58 2.89 -39.89
N ASN A 108 -19.70 1.59 -39.62
CA ASN A 108 -19.46 0.53 -40.60
C ASN A 108 -20.75 -0.04 -41.22
N MET A 109 -21.91 0.61 -41.05
CA MET A 109 -23.14 0.22 -41.74
C MET A 109 -23.07 0.59 -43.24
N PRO A 110 -23.08 -0.39 -44.16
CA PRO A 110 -23.14 -0.11 -45.59
C PRO A 110 -24.61 0.11 -45.97
N GLY A 111 -25.07 1.36 -46.02
CA GLY A 111 -26.38 1.67 -46.61
C GLY A 111 -27.07 2.93 -46.11
N LEU A 112 -26.66 4.08 -46.64
CA LEU A 112 -27.55 5.21 -46.91
C LEU A 112 -26.98 5.95 -48.12
N GLY A 113 -27.29 5.41 -49.30
CA GLY A 113 -27.24 6.10 -50.60
C GLY A 113 -28.66 6.41 -51.05
#